data_AF-O18222-F1
#
_entry.id   AF-O18222-F1
#
_cell.length_a   1.000
_cell.length_b   1.000
_cell.length_c   1.000
_cell.angle_alpha   90.00
_cell.angle_beta   90.00
_cell.angle_gamma   90.00
#
_symmetry.space_group_name_H-M   'P 1'
#
loop_
_entity.id
_entity.type
_entity.pdbx_description
1 polymer ?
#
loop_
_entity_poly.entity_id
_entity_poly.type
_entity_poly.pdbx_seq_one_letter_code
_entity_poly.pdbx_strand_id
1 'polypeptide(L)'
;MGSFALLVVSLLANLADAIFIDSTGCGTTKMCMFRPRGCDPNLDCTIGVALSVIAPNRMKVQMVAATIVPAVQQQYVAIAFSHDKFMGNDSVSECVISNMGEFVGFEPEVYVSYNKGKSNDRVFLNDDEHAEMFTDLASEVVDTRLVCEFTQQIMPQIDNKNGLIWNLNSPFYLMAATGSAQPDEVNVHELNRDSHSFPITSEEMFNPVTFGNNFEHPTGFAPKINTNRIEKRPMRPTESPKVSASLVSLIPFVLSFFVMLF
;
A
#
# COMPACT_ATOMS: atom_id res chain seq x y z
N MET A 1 -29.19 -37.36 35.56
CA MET A 1 -29.54 -36.10 34.87
C MET A 1 -28.27 -35.27 34.79
N GLY A 2 -27.77 -35.02 33.59
CA GLY A 2 -26.54 -34.27 33.37
C GLY A 2 -26.21 -34.24 31.89
N SER A 3 -27.04 -33.53 31.12
CA SER A 3 -26.77 -33.27 29.70
C SER A 3 -25.54 -32.38 29.60
N PHE A 4 -24.41 -32.93 29.15
CA PHE A 4 -23.30 -32.14 28.67
C PHE A 4 -23.72 -31.51 27.33
N ALA A 5 -24.17 -30.26 27.39
CA ALA A 5 -24.38 -29.45 26.20
C ALA A 5 -23.01 -29.17 25.57
N LEU A 6 -22.73 -29.82 24.45
CA LEU A 6 -21.56 -29.57 23.61
C LEU A 6 -21.73 -28.18 22.97
N LEU A 7 -21.12 -27.16 23.58
CA LEU A 7 -21.03 -25.81 23.00
C LEU A 7 -20.03 -25.87 21.84
N VAL A 8 -20.55 -26.11 20.63
CA VAL A 8 -19.77 -25.91 19.39
C VAL A 8 -19.63 -24.40 19.22
N VAL A 9 -18.54 -23.84 19.74
CA VAL A 9 -18.13 -22.48 19.42
C VAL A 9 -17.64 -22.52 17.96
N SER A 10 -18.54 -22.18 17.03
CA SER A 10 -18.18 -21.88 15.65
C SER A 10 -17.33 -20.62 15.66
N LEU A 11 -16.00 -20.80 15.72
CA LEU A 11 -15.03 -19.73 15.51
C LEU A 11 -15.17 -19.32 14.03
N LEU A 12 -16.01 -18.32 13.76
CA LEU A 12 -15.99 -17.61 12.50
C LEU A 12 -14.66 -16.84 12.49
N ALA A 13 -13.60 -17.48 12.02
CA ALA A 13 -12.42 -16.76 11.58
C ALA A 13 -12.93 -15.78 10.52
N ASN A 14 -12.91 -14.49 10.83
CA ASN A 14 -13.01 -13.46 9.80
C ASN A 14 -11.80 -13.69 8.90
N LEU A 15 -12.00 -14.45 7.82
CA LEU A 15 -11.07 -14.43 6.71
C LEU A 15 -11.11 -12.97 6.24
N ALA A 16 -10.10 -12.19 6.60
CA ALA A 16 -9.84 -10.97 5.87
C ALA A 16 -9.62 -11.41 4.42
N ASP A 17 -10.39 -10.85 3.49
CA ASP A 17 -10.18 -11.14 2.08
C ASP A 17 -8.73 -10.76 1.74
N ALA A 18 -7.95 -11.74 1.31
CA ALA A 18 -6.56 -11.52 0.91
C ALA A 18 -6.51 -10.46 -0.21
N ILE A 19 -5.49 -9.61 -0.19
CA ILE A 19 -5.38 -8.56 -1.20
C ILE A 19 -5.00 -9.20 -2.54
N PHE A 20 -5.91 -9.12 -3.51
CA PHE A 20 -5.70 -9.65 -4.86
C PHE A 20 -5.49 -8.52 -5.87
N ILE A 21 -4.35 -8.54 -6.55
CA ILE A 21 -4.03 -7.61 -7.63
C ILE A 21 -4.53 -8.21 -8.95
N ASP A 22 -5.74 -7.80 -9.34
CA ASP A 22 -6.34 -8.19 -10.61
C ASP A 22 -5.69 -7.44 -11.77
N SER A 23 -5.02 -8.16 -12.67
CA SER A 23 -4.38 -7.62 -13.88
C SER A 23 -5.35 -7.41 -15.06
N THR A 24 -6.64 -7.77 -14.91
CA THR A 24 -7.65 -7.49 -15.93
C THR A 24 -7.76 -5.98 -16.16
N GLY A 25 -7.66 -5.56 -17.42
CA GLY A 25 -7.73 -4.15 -17.82
C GLY A 25 -6.39 -3.41 -17.81
N CYS A 26 -5.26 -4.08 -17.52
CA CYS A 26 -3.95 -3.47 -17.68
C CYS A 26 -3.72 -2.96 -19.12
N GLY A 27 -3.35 -1.69 -19.26
CA GLY A 27 -3.16 -0.99 -20.53
C GLY A 27 -4.42 -0.34 -21.10
N THR A 28 -5.59 -0.53 -20.50
CA THR A 28 -6.86 0.08 -20.95
C THR A 28 -7.56 0.84 -19.83
N THR A 29 -7.92 0.15 -18.74
CA THR A 29 -8.59 0.73 -17.57
C THR A 29 -7.71 0.79 -16.32
N LYS A 30 -6.60 0.03 -16.32
CA LYS A 30 -5.56 0.06 -15.29
C LYS A 30 -4.19 0.36 -15.90
N MET A 31 -3.40 1.19 -15.24
CA MET A 31 -1.97 1.31 -15.53
C MET A 31 -1.23 0.28 -14.69
N CYS A 32 -0.47 -0.61 -15.32
CA CYS A 32 0.20 -1.70 -14.62
C CYS A 32 1.67 -1.78 -15.03
N MET A 33 2.53 -2.00 -14.03
CA MET A 33 3.94 -2.27 -14.26
C MET A 33 4.39 -3.38 -13.32
N PHE A 34 4.92 -4.47 -13.88
CA PHE A 34 5.33 -5.65 -13.12
C PHE A 34 6.73 -6.08 -13.52
N ARG A 35 7.55 -6.46 -12.54
CA ARG A 35 8.91 -6.97 -12.73
C ARG A 35 9.11 -8.23 -11.87
N PRO A 36 9.67 -9.33 -12.41
CA PRO A 36 10.11 -9.53 -13.81
C PRO A 36 8.98 -9.40 -14.84
N ARG A 37 9.30 -9.16 -16.12
CA ARG A 37 8.26 -9.05 -17.15
C ARG A 37 7.49 -10.37 -17.24
N GLY A 38 6.17 -10.31 -17.12
CA GLY A 38 5.29 -11.48 -17.21
C GLY A 38 5.11 -12.25 -15.91
N CYS A 39 5.67 -11.76 -14.79
CA CYS A 39 5.33 -12.28 -13.47
C CYS A 39 3.85 -12.08 -13.13
N ASP A 40 3.33 -12.92 -12.25
CA ASP A 40 2.02 -12.78 -11.63
C ASP A 40 2.17 -11.95 -10.34
N PRO A 41 1.50 -10.78 -10.22
CA PRO A 41 1.58 -9.95 -9.03
C PRO A 41 1.07 -10.66 -7.77
N ASN A 42 0.32 -11.75 -7.92
CA ASN A 42 -0.21 -12.57 -6.83
C ASN A 42 0.66 -13.80 -6.50
N LEU A 43 1.81 -13.99 -7.18
CA LEU A 43 2.66 -15.17 -6.97
C LEU A 43 4.17 -14.85 -6.94
N ASP A 44 4.71 -14.22 -7.99
CA ASP A 44 6.17 -14.22 -8.24
C ASP A 44 6.76 -12.88 -8.72
N CYS A 45 6.01 -11.78 -8.69
CA CYS A 45 6.57 -10.47 -8.94
C CYS A 45 7.51 -10.00 -7.81
N THR A 46 8.68 -9.49 -8.18
CA THR A 46 9.62 -8.84 -7.26
C THR A 46 9.20 -7.41 -6.94
N ILE A 47 8.65 -6.70 -7.91
CA ILE A 47 8.00 -5.40 -7.71
C ILE A 47 6.87 -5.24 -8.73
N GLY A 48 5.75 -4.69 -8.28
CA GLY A 48 4.57 -4.50 -9.11
C GLY A 48 3.69 -3.36 -8.64
N VAL A 49 3.02 -2.71 -9.59
CA VAL A 49 2.00 -1.69 -9.33
C VAL A 49 0.85 -1.83 -10.31
N ALA A 50 -0.37 -1.63 -9.82
CA ALA A 50 -1.57 -1.42 -10.62
C ALA A 50 -2.32 -0.18 -10.11
N LEU A 51 -2.60 0.77 -11.01
CA LEU A 51 -3.35 1.99 -10.74
C LEU A 51 -4.66 1.99 -11.52
N SER A 52 -5.75 2.41 -10.88
CA SER A 52 -7.04 2.58 -11.55
C SER A 52 -7.86 3.72 -10.93
N VAL A 53 -8.60 4.46 -11.76
CA VAL A 53 -9.55 5.46 -11.24
C VAL A 53 -10.87 4.79 -10.93
N ILE A 54 -11.25 4.81 -9.66
CA ILE A 54 -12.41 4.08 -9.13
C ILE A 54 -13.62 4.99 -8.86
N ALA A 55 -13.40 6.30 -8.71
CA ALA A 55 -14.45 7.29 -8.52
C ALA A 55 -13.92 8.71 -8.83
N PRO A 56 -14.77 9.75 -8.84
CA PRO A 56 -14.33 11.13 -8.91
C PRO A 56 -13.23 11.43 -7.89
N ASN A 57 -12.10 11.95 -8.36
CA ASN A 57 -10.93 12.28 -7.56
C ASN A 57 -10.33 11.12 -6.74
N ARG A 58 -10.60 9.84 -7.08
CA ARG A 58 -10.12 8.69 -6.32
C ARG A 58 -9.43 7.68 -7.24
N MET A 59 -8.15 7.48 -6.97
CA MET A 59 -7.32 6.48 -7.63
C MET A 59 -6.99 5.38 -6.63
N LYS A 60 -7.30 4.14 -7.01
CA LYS A 60 -6.85 2.95 -6.29
C LYS A 60 -5.42 2.62 -6.70
N VAL A 61 -4.56 2.48 -5.72
CA VAL A 61 -3.16 2.08 -5.85
C VAL A 61 -3.02 0.69 -5.23
N GLN A 62 -2.57 -0.28 -6.02
CA GLN A 62 -2.18 -1.60 -5.53
C GLN A 62 -0.72 -1.82 -5.86
N MET A 63 0.07 -2.23 -4.87
CA MET A 63 1.50 -2.45 -5.02
C MET A 63 1.90 -3.78 -4.40
N VAL A 64 2.91 -4.40 -4.98
CA VAL A 64 3.53 -5.62 -4.47
C VAL A 64 5.05 -5.50 -4.54
N ALA A 65 5.73 -6.03 -3.53
CA ALA A 65 7.19 -6.17 -3.51
C ALA A 65 7.58 -7.51 -2.87
N ALA A 66 8.63 -8.16 -3.36
CA ALA A 66 9.21 -9.29 -2.66
C ALA A 66 9.81 -8.84 -1.32
N THR A 67 9.60 -9.62 -0.27
CA THR A 67 10.18 -9.35 1.06
C THR A 67 11.70 -9.41 1.00
N ILE A 68 12.37 -8.48 1.67
CA ILE A 68 13.83 -8.46 1.73
C ILE A 68 14.34 -9.61 2.60
N VAL A 69 15.38 -10.31 2.11
CA VAL A 69 16.07 -11.37 2.84
C VAL A 69 17.53 -10.97 3.07
N PRO A 70 18.02 -10.95 4.32
CA PRO A 70 17.29 -11.22 5.57
C PRO A 70 16.24 -10.16 5.89
N ALA A 71 15.24 -10.52 6.71
CA ALA A 71 14.14 -9.64 7.07
C ALA A 71 14.65 -8.33 7.71
N VAL A 72 14.06 -7.21 7.29
CA VAL A 72 14.33 -5.87 7.81
C VAL A 72 13.19 -5.43 8.74
N GLN A 73 13.44 -4.43 9.59
CA GLN A 73 12.41 -3.92 10.50
C GLN A 73 11.27 -3.20 9.76
N GLN A 74 11.60 -2.45 8.71
CA GLN A 74 10.63 -1.77 7.86
C GLN A 74 11.02 -1.95 6.39
N GLN A 75 10.02 -2.21 5.55
CA GLN A 75 10.17 -2.30 4.11
C GLN A 75 9.12 -1.42 3.45
N TYR A 76 9.51 -0.71 2.38
CA TYR A 76 8.61 0.11 1.59
C TYR A 76 8.37 -0.47 0.20
N VAL A 77 7.22 -0.14 -0.35
CA VAL A 77 6.96 -0.10 -1.79
C VAL A 77 6.38 1.25 -2.12
N ALA A 78 6.89 1.89 -3.17
CA ALA A 78 6.55 3.26 -3.50
C ALA A 78 6.27 3.43 -4.99
N ILE A 79 5.40 4.39 -5.29
CA ILE A 79 5.16 4.91 -6.63
C ILE A 79 5.59 6.37 -6.71
N ALA A 80 6.13 6.78 -7.85
CA ALA A 80 6.43 8.18 -8.12
C ALA A 80 5.80 8.64 -9.43
N PHE A 81 5.31 9.86 -9.43
CA PHE A 81 4.86 10.59 -10.60
C PHE A 81 5.97 11.55 -11.02
N SER A 82 6.45 11.41 -12.24
CA SER A 82 7.59 12.19 -12.77
C SER A 82 7.28 12.80 -14.12
N HIS A 83 7.93 13.91 -14.44
CA HIS A 83 7.86 14.54 -15.75
C HIS A 83 8.82 13.91 -16.78
N ASP A 84 9.76 13.09 -16.35
CA ASP A 84 10.70 12.38 -17.23
C ASP A 84 10.97 10.93 -16.76
N LYS A 85 11.90 10.24 -17.42
CA LYS A 85 12.21 8.82 -17.14
C LYS A 85 13.30 8.64 -16.08
N PHE A 86 13.71 9.70 -15.39
CA PHE A 86 14.80 9.68 -14.42
C PHE A 86 14.29 10.12 -13.05
N MET A 87 14.73 9.43 -11.99
CA MET A 87 14.51 9.92 -10.64
C MET A 87 15.08 11.34 -10.51
N GLY A 88 14.26 12.29 -10.12
CA GLY A 88 14.61 13.68 -10.11
C GLY A 88 13.81 14.42 -9.07
N ASN A 89 13.06 15.40 -9.53
CA ASN A 89 12.12 16.14 -8.70
C ASN A 89 10.75 15.51 -8.95
N ASP A 90 10.33 14.59 -8.09
CA ASP A 90 9.15 13.74 -8.32
C ASP A 90 8.26 13.71 -7.08
N SER A 91 6.94 13.64 -7.29
CA SER A 91 5.98 13.39 -6.21
C SER A 91 5.85 11.89 -5.99
N VAL A 92 5.98 11.46 -4.74
CA VAL A 92 6.03 10.05 -4.35
C VAL A 92 4.90 9.73 -3.39
N SER A 93 4.35 8.53 -3.51
CA SER A 93 3.47 7.94 -2.51
C SER A 93 4.04 6.58 -2.15
N GLU A 94 4.36 6.40 -0.89
CA GLU A 94 5.05 5.23 -0.37
C GLU A 94 4.18 4.54 0.68
N CYS A 95 4.17 3.21 0.64
CA CYS A 95 3.60 2.38 1.68
C CYS A 95 4.72 1.67 2.40
N VAL A 96 4.82 1.89 3.70
CA VAL A 96 5.81 1.30 4.59
C VAL A 96 5.11 0.28 5.46
N ILE A 97 5.64 -0.93 5.49
CA ILE A 97 5.19 -1.94 6.43
C ILE A 97 6.26 -2.13 7.49
N SER A 98 5.84 -1.97 8.74
CA SER A 98 6.67 -2.22 9.91
C SER A 98 6.40 -3.62 10.44
N ASN A 99 7.46 -4.40 10.66
CA ASN A 99 7.38 -5.65 11.41
C ASN A 99 7.38 -5.33 12.91
N MET A 100 6.21 -5.36 13.53
CA MET A 100 6.04 -5.07 14.97
C MET A 100 6.30 -6.31 15.86
N GLY A 101 6.82 -7.39 15.26
CA GLY A 101 7.05 -8.67 15.92
C GLY A 101 5.93 -9.68 15.69
N GLU A 102 6.26 -10.94 15.94
CA GLU A 102 5.44 -12.12 15.62
C GLU A 102 4.00 -12.08 16.19
N PHE A 103 3.80 -11.37 17.32
CA PHE A 103 2.51 -11.31 18.01
C PHE A 103 1.63 -10.13 17.59
N VAL A 104 2.22 -9.05 17.09
CA VAL A 104 1.52 -7.81 16.71
C VAL A 104 1.24 -7.80 15.21
N GLY A 105 2.10 -8.46 14.42
CA GLY A 105 1.98 -8.54 12.98
C GLY A 105 2.58 -7.35 12.28
N PHE A 106 2.01 -7.03 11.13
CA PHE A 106 2.45 -5.98 10.23
C PHE A 106 1.47 -4.81 10.26
N GLU A 107 1.98 -3.60 10.43
CA GLU A 107 1.18 -2.37 10.34
C GLU A 107 1.61 -1.58 9.09
N PRO A 108 0.70 -1.30 8.14
CA PRO A 108 0.99 -0.41 7.04
C PRO A 108 0.81 1.04 7.43
N GLU A 109 1.70 1.89 6.92
CA GLU A 109 1.51 3.33 6.89
C GLU A 109 1.81 3.86 5.49
N VAL A 110 1.01 4.83 5.04
CA VAL A 110 1.21 5.50 3.75
C VAL A 110 1.63 6.93 3.95
N TYR A 111 2.60 7.36 3.16
CA TYR A 111 3.11 8.71 3.18
C TYR A 111 3.12 9.30 1.78
N VAL A 112 2.95 10.62 1.73
CA VAL A 112 3.45 11.41 0.62
C VAL A 112 4.91 11.75 0.90
N SER A 113 5.77 11.55 -0.09
CA SER A 113 7.17 11.98 -0.04
C SER A 113 7.54 12.69 -1.34
N TYR A 114 8.68 13.36 -1.34
CA TYR A 114 9.14 14.14 -2.49
C TYR A 114 10.60 13.84 -2.77
N ASN A 115 10.91 13.48 -4.02
CA ASN A 115 12.28 13.32 -4.44
C ASN A 115 12.90 14.69 -4.73
N LYS A 116 14.10 14.94 -4.20
CA LYS A 116 14.94 16.08 -4.59
C LYS A 116 16.21 15.56 -5.26
N GLY A 117 16.15 15.43 -6.58
CA GLY A 117 17.22 14.82 -7.35
C GLY A 117 17.29 13.32 -7.11
N LYS A 118 18.13 12.88 -6.17
CA LYS A 118 18.34 11.45 -5.85
C LYS A 118 18.13 11.11 -4.38
N SER A 119 17.69 12.09 -3.58
CA SER A 119 17.24 11.89 -2.20
C SER A 119 15.72 11.96 -2.14
N ASN A 120 15.13 11.42 -1.09
CA ASN A 120 13.70 11.47 -0.82
C ASN A 120 13.49 12.01 0.60
N ASP A 121 12.49 12.88 0.77
CA ASP A 121 12.07 13.38 2.06
C ASP A 121 10.55 13.22 2.19
N ARG A 122 10.06 12.73 3.34
CA ARG A 122 8.62 12.69 3.62
C ARG A 122 8.04 14.09 3.79
N VAL A 123 6.82 14.27 3.32
CA VAL A 123 6.05 15.50 3.51
C VAL A 123 5.09 15.28 4.69
N PHE A 124 5.25 16.08 5.74
CA PHE A 124 4.40 15.96 6.93
C PHE A 124 2.94 16.34 6.62
N LEU A 125 2.03 15.40 6.87
CA LEU A 125 0.58 15.61 6.90
C LEU A 125 0.09 15.46 8.34
N ASN A 126 -0.81 16.34 8.78
CA ASN A 126 -1.55 16.08 10.02
C ASN A 126 -2.66 15.03 9.78
N ASP A 127 -3.27 14.52 10.85
CA ASP A 127 -4.29 13.45 10.78
C ASP A 127 -5.45 13.77 9.83
N ASP A 128 -5.93 15.03 9.80
CA ASP A 128 -7.03 15.45 8.92
C ASP A 128 -6.58 15.52 7.45
N GLU A 129 -5.36 16.00 7.19
CA GLU A 129 -4.78 16.02 5.84
C GLU A 129 -4.48 14.61 5.32
N HIS A 130 -3.99 13.73 6.20
CA HIS A 130 -3.70 12.33 5.88
C HIS A 130 -4.98 11.57 5.52
N ALA A 131 -6.03 11.70 6.35
CA ALA A 131 -7.32 11.08 6.11
C ALA A 131 -8.08 11.64 4.89
N GLU A 132 -7.81 12.89 4.50
CA GLU A 132 -8.33 13.45 3.26
C GLU A 132 -7.56 12.92 2.04
N MET A 133 -6.22 12.80 2.14
CA MET A 133 -5.36 12.37 1.04
C MET A 133 -5.47 10.87 0.73
N PHE A 134 -5.54 10.04 1.77
CA PHE A 134 -5.52 8.57 1.68
C PHE A 134 -6.72 7.94 2.40
N THR A 135 -7.36 6.97 1.76
CA THR A 135 -8.41 6.13 2.36
C THR A 135 -8.19 4.66 2.04
N ASP A 136 -8.94 3.76 2.68
CA ASP A 136 -8.98 2.33 2.36
C ASP A 136 -7.61 1.64 2.38
N LEU A 137 -6.73 2.08 3.29
CA LEU A 137 -5.41 1.47 3.47
C LEU A 137 -5.55 0.03 3.99
N ALA A 138 -4.94 -0.90 3.26
CA ALA A 138 -4.80 -2.29 3.63
C ALA A 138 -3.41 -2.80 3.22
N SER A 139 -2.89 -3.77 3.96
CA SER A 139 -1.68 -4.48 3.57
C SER A 139 -1.70 -5.92 4.02
N GLU A 140 -0.83 -6.70 3.39
CA GLU A 140 -0.63 -8.11 3.69
C GLU A 140 0.83 -8.47 3.45
N VAL A 141 1.36 -9.36 4.28
CA VAL A 141 2.64 -10.04 3.99
C VAL A 141 2.35 -11.52 3.85
N VAL A 142 2.41 -12.02 2.62
CA VAL A 142 2.03 -13.39 2.25
C VAL A 142 3.04 -13.96 1.28
N ASP A 143 3.47 -15.21 1.51
CA ASP A 143 4.38 -15.96 0.62
C ASP A 143 5.59 -15.15 0.16
N THR A 144 6.33 -14.55 1.10
CA THR A 144 7.52 -13.71 0.82
C THR A 144 7.24 -12.47 -0.02
N ARG A 145 6.00 -11.96 0.01
CA ARG A 145 5.62 -10.73 -0.68
C ARG A 145 4.91 -9.79 0.28
N LEU A 146 5.26 -8.53 0.17
CA LEU A 146 4.58 -7.39 0.75
C LEU A 146 3.56 -6.89 -0.27
N VAL A 147 2.30 -6.79 0.12
CA VAL A 147 1.21 -6.24 -0.70
C VAL A 147 0.62 -5.06 0.04
N CYS A 148 0.44 -3.94 -0.66
CA CYS A 148 -0.18 -2.75 -0.10
C CYS A 148 -1.21 -2.17 -1.07
N GLU A 149 -2.37 -1.80 -0.52
CA GLU A 149 -3.49 -1.21 -1.24
C GLU A 149 -3.98 0.03 -0.50
N PHE A 150 -4.26 1.09 -1.25
CA PHE A 150 -4.94 2.28 -0.72
C PHE A 150 -5.63 3.06 -1.85
N THR A 151 -6.53 3.93 -1.45
CA THR A 151 -7.11 4.96 -2.31
C THR A 151 -6.39 6.28 -2.07
N GLN A 152 -5.98 6.96 -3.14
CA GLN A 152 -5.31 8.26 -3.10
C GLN A 152 -6.10 9.31 -3.92
N GLN A 153 -6.10 10.56 -3.46
CA GLN A 153 -6.63 11.67 -4.24
C GLN A 153 -5.75 12.02 -5.45
N ILE A 154 -6.38 12.21 -6.61
CA ILE A 154 -5.71 12.64 -7.84
C ILE A 154 -5.44 14.15 -7.81
N MET A 155 -6.40 14.92 -7.30
CA MET A 155 -6.37 16.36 -7.06
C MET A 155 -6.56 16.59 -5.57
N PRO A 156 -5.46 16.64 -4.78
CA PRO A 156 -5.54 16.73 -3.33
C PRO A 156 -6.34 17.96 -2.86
N GLN A 157 -7.21 17.78 -1.87
CA GLN A 157 -8.03 18.85 -1.25
C GLN A 157 -7.40 19.40 0.04
N ILE A 158 -6.06 19.42 0.09
CA ILE A 158 -5.22 19.84 1.20
C ILE A 158 -4.21 20.90 0.74
N ASP A 159 -3.49 21.52 1.68
CA ASP A 159 -2.38 22.42 1.35
C ASP A 159 -1.30 21.69 0.53
N ASN A 160 -0.77 22.33 -0.51
CA ASN A 160 0.20 21.68 -1.40
C ASN A 160 1.63 21.62 -0.82
N LYS A 161 1.83 22.09 0.42
CA LYS A 161 3.09 22.10 1.17
C LYS A 161 4.23 22.72 0.36
N ASN A 162 4.02 23.93 -0.17
CA ASN A 162 4.97 24.64 -1.04
C ASN A 162 5.28 23.92 -2.36
N GLY A 163 4.33 23.17 -2.90
CA GLY A 163 4.47 22.47 -4.18
C GLY A 163 5.12 21.08 -4.08
N LEU A 164 5.29 20.55 -2.87
CA LEU A 164 5.78 19.18 -2.64
C LEU A 164 4.69 18.12 -2.90
N ILE A 165 3.41 18.50 -2.78
CA ILE A 165 2.26 17.66 -3.10
C ILE A 165 1.70 18.09 -4.45
N TRP A 166 1.63 17.17 -5.40
CA TRP A 166 1.25 17.47 -6.78
C TRP A 166 -0.22 17.19 -7.08
N ASN A 167 -0.72 17.94 -8.05
CA ASN A 167 -1.96 17.60 -8.73
C ASN A 167 -1.62 16.63 -9.87
N LEU A 168 -2.24 15.45 -9.84
CA LEU A 168 -2.00 14.38 -10.78
C LEU A 168 -2.95 14.43 -12.00
N ASN A 169 -3.51 15.60 -12.33
CA ASN A 169 -4.41 15.81 -13.47
C ASN A 169 -3.70 16.07 -14.81
N SER A 170 -2.41 15.79 -14.88
CA SER A 170 -1.61 15.87 -16.11
C SER A 170 -0.89 14.54 -16.37
N PRO A 171 -0.37 14.31 -17.59
CA PRO A 171 0.41 13.10 -17.88
C PRO A 171 1.75 13.06 -17.16
N PHE A 172 2.09 11.92 -16.53
CA PHE A 172 3.36 11.66 -15.85
C PHE A 172 3.93 10.31 -16.27
N TYR A 173 5.26 10.16 -16.27
CA TYR A 173 5.86 8.84 -16.14
C TYR A 173 5.59 8.30 -14.74
N LEU A 174 5.21 7.04 -14.67
CA LEU A 174 5.05 6.33 -13.41
C LEU A 174 6.36 5.58 -13.12
N MET A 175 6.86 5.70 -11.89
CA MET A 175 7.97 4.90 -11.41
C MET A 175 7.52 4.08 -10.21
N ALA A 176 8.14 2.92 -9.98
CA ALA A 176 7.98 2.20 -8.73
C ALA A 176 9.33 1.66 -8.23
N ALA A 177 9.48 1.69 -6.90
CA ALA A 177 10.66 1.21 -6.21
C ALA A 177 10.28 0.48 -4.92
N THR A 178 11.20 -0.36 -4.43
CA THR A 178 11.09 -1.02 -3.12
C THR A 178 12.46 -1.03 -2.45
N GLY A 179 12.46 -1.07 -1.13
CA GLY A 179 13.67 -1.10 -0.32
C GLY A 179 13.34 -1.17 1.16
N SER A 180 14.37 -1.18 2.00
CA SER A 180 14.19 -1.05 3.44
C SER A 180 13.87 0.40 3.81
N ALA A 181 13.21 0.61 4.94
CA ALA A 181 12.93 1.92 5.49
C ALA A 181 13.44 2.05 6.92
N GLN A 182 13.48 3.30 7.38
CA GLN A 182 13.66 3.71 8.76
C GLN A 182 12.42 4.49 9.19
N PRO A 183 12.22 4.73 10.51
CA PRO A 183 11.02 5.43 11.00
C PRO A 183 10.72 6.76 10.30
N ASP A 184 11.74 7.52 9.89
CA ASP A 184 11.57 8.87 9.32
C ASP A 184 11.91 8.97 7.82
N GLU A 185 12.50 7.93 7.21
CA GLU A 185 12.99 7.97 5.82
C GLU A 185 12.97 6.60 5.13
N VAL A 186 13.00 6.60 3.80
CA VAL A 186 13.23 5.41 2.99
C VAL A 186 14.70 5.27 2.62
N ASN A 187 15.23 4.05 2.66
CA ASN A 187 16.60 3.81 2.20
C ASN A 187 16.66 3.72 0.67
N VAL A 188 17.88 3.85 0.15
CA VAL A 188 18.16 3.71 -1.29
C VAL A 188 17.68 2.35 -1.79
N HIS A 189 16.89 2.36 -2.86
CA HIS A 189 16.45 1.15 -3.56
C HIS A 189 17.64 0.43 -4.21
N GLU A 190 17.41 -0.77 -4.72
CA GLU A 190 18.41 -1.52 -5.50
C GLU A 190 19.00 -0.68 -6.65
N LEU A 191 20.32 -0.70 -6.81
CA LEU A 191 21.06 0.06 -7.82
C LEU A 191 21.64 -0.81 -8.94
N ASN A 192 21.70 -2.13 -8.73
CA ASN A 192 22.11 -3.06 -9.76
C ASN A 192 21.00 -3.21 -10.82
N ARG A 193 21.26 -2.74 -12.04
CA ARG A 193 20.31 -2.78 -13.17
C ARG A 193 19.87 -4.19 -13.56
N ASP A 194 20.68 -5.20 -13.25
CA ASP A 194 20.39 -6.60 -13.55
C ASP A 194 19.53 -7.27 -12.47
N SER A 195 19.30 -6.59 -11.34
CA SER A 195 18.46 -7.09 -10.26
C SER A 195 16.97 -6.96 -10.60
N HIS A 196 16.19 -7.97 -10.22
CA HIS A 196 14.72 -7.90 -10.33
C HIS A 196 14.10 -6.89 -9.37
N SER A 197 14.82 -6.44 -8.34
CA SER A 197 14.40 -5.38 -7.42
C SER A 197 14.76 -3.97 -7.91
N PHE A 198 15.47 -3.84 -9.04
CA PHE A 198 15.78 -2.53 -9.61
C PHE A 198 14.48 -1.79 -10.00
N PRO A 199 14.38 -0.47 -9.75
CA PRO A 199 13.16 0.30 -10.02
C PRO A 199 12.64 0.15 -11.44
N ILE A 200 11.32 0.26 -11.55
CA ILE A 200 10.61 0.25 -12.83
C ILE A 200 10.13 1.65 -13.17
N THR A 201 10.13 1.96 -14.47
CA THR A 201 9.61 3.22 -15.01
C THR A 201 8.72 2.88 -16.20
N SER A 202 7.59 3.58 -16.34
CA SER A 202 6.68 3.39 -17.47
C SER A 202 7.34 3.83 -18.77
N GLU A 203 7.00 3.15 -19.87
CA GLU A 203 7.53 3.53 -21.18
C GLU A 203 6.86 4.77 -21.75
N GLU A 204 5.61 5.00 -21.36
CA GLU A 204 4.77 6.12 -21.78
C GLU A 204 4.23 6.87 -20.56
N MET A 205 3.75 8.09 -20.80
CA MET A 205 3.11 8.88 -19.76
C MET A 205 1.68 8.40 -19.52
N PHE A 206 1.27 8.41 -18.26
CA PHE A 206 -0.06 8.10 -17.76
C PHE A 206 -0.70 9.39 -17.22
N ASN A 207 -1.95 9.66 -17.61
CA ASN A 207 -2.75 10.72 -17.00
C ASN A 207 -3.92 10.07 -16.23
N PRO A 208 -3.89 10.06 -14.89
CA PRO A 208 -4.95 9.46 -14.07
C PRO A 208 -6.35 9.93 -14.49
N VAL A 209 -6.56 11.22 -14.71
CA VAL A 209 -7.89 11.81 -14.96
C VAL A 209 -8.53 11.32 -16.27
N THR A 210 -7.72 11.00 -17.27
CA THR A 210 -8.21 10.58 -18.60
C THR A 210 -8.09 9.08 -18.84
N PHE A 211 -7.60 8.31 -17.87
CA PHE A 211 -7.29 6.90 -18.06
C PHE A 211 -8.44 6.01 -17.60
N GLY A 212 -8.95 5.17 -18.51
CA GLY A 212 -9.92 4.12 -18.23
C GLY A 212 -11.36 4.57 -18.07
N ASN A 213 -11.62 5.64 -17.30
CA ASN A 213 -12.97 6.08 -16.93
C ASN A 213 -13.13 7.60 -17.04
N ASN A 214 -14.26 8.06 -17.59
CA ASN A 214 -14.61 9.48 -17.67
C ASN A 214 -15.41 9.90 -16.43
N PHE A 215 -14.74 10.13 -15.31
CA PHE A 215 -15.37 10.76 -14.14
C PHE A 215 -15.30 12.30 -14.26
N GLU A 216 -16.26 13.00 -13.67
CA GLU A 216 -16.15 14.44 -13.49
C GLU A 216 -15.30 14.74 -12.26
N HIS A 217 -14.28 15.57 -12.43
CA HIS A 217 -13.18 15.75 -11.50
C HIS A 217 -13.15 17.19 -10.96
N PRO A 218 -12.83 17.44 -9.68
CA PRO A 218 -12.72 18.80 -9.13
C PRO A 218 -11.68 19.67 -9.86
N THR A 219 -11.82 21.00 -9.80
CA THR A 219 -10.82 21.92 -10.37
C THR A 219 -9.83 22.39 -9.31
N GLY A 220 -8.66 21.75 -9.24
CA GLY A 220 -7.50 22.21 -8.44
C GLY A 220 -7.52 21.85 -6.95
N PHE A 221 -6.53 22.40 -6.22
CA PHE A 221 -6.45 22.30 -4.76
C PHE A 221 -7.49 23.26 -4.16
N ALA A 222 -8.55 22.72 -3.57
CA ALA A 222 -9.44 23.49 -2.72
C ALA A 222 -9.30 22.95 -1.30
N PRO A 223 -8.56 23.63 -0.39
CA PRO A 223 -8.49 23.22 0.99
C PRO A 223 -9.92 23.26 1.57
N LYS A 224 -10.53 22.10 1.77
CA LYS A 224 -11.81 22.02 2.50
C LYS A 224 -11.60 22.17 4.01
N ILE A 225 -10.37 22.01 4.46
CA ILE A 225 -9.98 21.93 5.86
C ILE A 225 -9.22 23.20 6.25
N ASN A 226 -9.80 23.98 7.17
CA ASN A 226 -9.09 25.08 7.81
C ASN A 226 -8.19 24.49 8.91
N THR A 227 -6.92 24.28 8.60
CA THR A 227 -5.92 23.68 9.51
C THR A 227 -5.59 24.52 10.75
N ASN A 228 -6.16 25.72 10.90
CA ASN A 228 -5.99 26.53 12.12
C ASN A 228 -6.89 26.11 13.30
N ARG A 229 -7.73 25.08 13.16
CA ARG A 229 -8.52 24.57 14.27
C ARG A 229 -7.87 23.29 14.80
N ILE A 230 -7.01 23.43 15.82
CA ILE A 230 -6.60 22.32 16.68
C ILE A 230 -7.84 21.91 17.48
N GLU A 231 -8.76 21.17 16.86
CA GLU A 231 -9.78 20.45 17.61
C GLU A 231 -9.08 19.21 18.15
N LYS A 232 -8.88 19.14 19.47
CA LYS A 232 -8.38 17.93 20.14
C LYS A 232 -9.37 16.80 19.86
N ARG A 233 -9.21 16.11 18.74
CA ARG A 233 -9.86 14.83 18.54
C ARG A 233 -9.15 13.85 19.48
N PRO A 234 -9.88 13.15 20.37
CA PRO A 234 -9.26 12.10 21.17
C PRO A 234 -8.61 11.09 20.22
N MET A 235 -7.40 10.63 20.55
CA MET A 235 -6.71 9.56 19.82
C MET A 235 -7.73 8.50 19.45
N ARG A 236 -7.89 8.26 18.14
CA ARG A 236 -8.61 7.09 17.68
C ARG A 236 -7.90 5.90 18.33
N PRO A 237 -8.61 5.03 19.08
CA PRO A 237 -7.98 3.80 19.54
C PRO A 237 -7.40 3.13 18.31
N THR A 238 -6.11 2.79 18.35
CA THR A 238 -5.48 1.93 17.37
C THR A 238 -6.43 0.75 17.17
N GLU A 239 -7.14 0.74 16.05
CA GLU A 239 -7.95 -0.41 15.67
C GLU A 239 -6.90 -1.49 15.46
N SER A 240 -6.80 -2.44 16.40
CA SER A 240 -5.89 -3.56 16.26
C SER A 240 -6.11 -4.12 14.86
N PRO A 241 -5.05 -4.23 14.02
CA PRO A 241 -5.21 -4.76 12.68
C PRO A 241 -5.99 -6.07 12.76
N LYS A 242 -6.81 -6.37 11.75
CA LYS A 242 -7.44 -7.69 11.60
C LYS A 242 -6.33 -8.70 11.33
N VAL A 243 -5.60 -9.09 12.37
CA VAL A 243 -4.57 -10.10 12.32
C VAL A 243 -5.31 -11.42 12.25
N SER A 244 -5.44 -11.99 11.03
CA SER A 244 -5.60 -13.43 10.91
C SER A 244 -4.25 -14.03 11.32
N ALA A 245 -4.04 -14.16 12.62
CA ALA A 245 -3.03 -15.09 13.09
C ALA A 245 -3.52 -16.44 12.60
N SER A 246 -2.85 -16.98 11.59
CA SER A 246 -2.87 -18.41 11.27
C SER A 246 -2.30 -19.15 12.47
N LEU A 247 -3.09 -19.21 13.55
CA LEU A 247 -3.01 -20.26 14.53
C LEU A 247 -3.31 -21.52 13.74
N VAL A 248 -2.23 -22.17 13.29
CA VAL A 248 -2.19 -23.61 13.09
C VAL A 248 -2.59 -24.19 14.45
N SER A 249 -3.90 -24.25 14.66
CA SER A 249 -4.50 -24.87 15.82
C SER A 249 -4.15 -26.34 15.71
N LEU A 250 -3.14 -26.76 16.47
CA LEU A 250 -2.74 -28.16 16.65
C LEU A 250 -3.84 -29.01 17.30
N ILE A 251 -5.09 -28.55 17.37
CA ILE A 251 -6.17 -29.20 18.10
C ILE A 251 -6.83 -30.39 17.34
N PRO A 252 -6.75 -30.58 16.01
CA PRO A 252 -7.18 -31.85 15.45
C PRO A 252 -6.23 -33.01 15.79
N PHE A 253 -4.96 -32.74 16.13
CA PHE A 253 -4.01 -33.79 16.49
C PHE A 253 -4.13 -34.25 17.95
N VAL A 254 -4.54 -33.38 18.88
CA VAL A 254 -4.68 -33.77 20.28
C VAL A 254 -5.99 -34.53 20.54
N LEU A 255 -7.10 -34.20 19.86
CA LEU A 255 -8.35 -34.94 20.06
C LEU A 255 -8.39 -36.32 19.38
N SER A 256 -7.63 -36.53 18.29
CA SER A 256 -7.51 -37.88 17.71
C SER A 256 -6.69 -38.83 18.58
N PHE A 257 -5.79 -38.31 19.43
CA PHE A 257 -5.00 -39.14 20.34
C PHE A 257 -5.78 -39.61 21.58
N PHE A 258 -6.77 -38.86 22.05
CA PHE A 258 -7.55 -39.25 23.22
C PHE A 258 -8.72 -40.20 22.93
N VAL A 259 -9.17 -40.32 21.67
CA VAL A 259 -10.25 -41.27 21.31
C VAL A 259 -9.71 -42.68 20.99
N MET A 260 -8.39 -42.88 20.89
CA MET A 260 -7.81 -44.23 20.72
C MET A 260 -7.30 -44.89 22.02
N LEU A 261 -7.52 -44.29 23.19
CA LEU A 261 -7.06 -44.85 24.47
C LEU A 261 -8.18 -45.21 25.47
N PHE A 262 -9.40 -45.45 24.97
CA PHE A 262 -10.46 -46.15 25.71
C PHE A 262 -11.02 -47.32 24.91
#